data_AF-A0A9E4L9U0-F1
#
_entry.id   AF-A0A9E4L9U0-F1
#
_cell.length_a   1.000
_cell.length_b   1.000
_cell.length_c   1.000
_cell.angle_alpha   90.00
_cell.angle_beta   90.00
_cell.angle_gamma   90.00
#
_symmetry.space_group_name_H-M   'P 1'
#
loop_
_entity.id
_entity.type
_entity.pdbx_description
1 polymer ?
#
loop_
_entity_poly.entity_id
_entity_poly.type
_entity_poly.pdbx_seq_one_letter_code
_entity_poly.pdbx_strand_id
1 'polypeptide(L)'
;MARIPPFRELPQVGHSGERQAWEVFGAGDQLGTVNLLTSERVKQAAGLVRTGRVINLNLPLNFPITLYGGFRTGYRHHIEVNRGGRDDYVDNFAMQGSSQWDSLRHIR
;
A
#
# COMPACT_ATOMS: atom_id res chain seq x y z
N MET A 1 -5.31 -2.05 23.77
CA MET A 1 -4.31 -2.36 22.72
C MET A 1 -3.33 -3.36 23.30
N ALA A 2 -2.98 -4.42 22.56
CA ALA A 2 -1.90 -5.31 22.95
C ALA A 2 -0.58 -4.51 23.06
N ARG A 3 0.24 -4.81 24.05
CA ARG A 3 1.57 -4.19 24.20
C ARG A 3 2.44 -4.65 23.04
N ILE A 4 2.86 -3.72 22.19
CA ILE A 4 3.84 -4.01 21.13
C ILE A 4 5.22 -4.07 21.79
N PRO A 5 5.93 -5.21 21.73
CA PRO A 5 7.27 -5.31 22.28
C PRO A 5 8.25 -4.41 21.48
N PRO A 6 9.26 -3.80 22.14
CA PRO A 6 10.32 -3.12 21.43
C PRO A 6 11.11 -4.12 20.58
N PHE A 7 11.70 -3.65 19.48
CA PHE A 7 12.39 -4.51 18.52
C PHE A 7 13.37 -5.49 19.16
N ARG A 8 14.18 -5.05 20.13
CA ARG A 8 15.18 -5.90 20.81
C ARG A 8 14.59 -7.12 21.55
N GLU A 9 13.31 -7.04 21.95
CA GLU A 9 12.58 -8.09 22.68
C GLU A 9 11.83 -9.04 21.73
N LEU A 10 11.86 -8.81 20.41
CA LEU A 10 11.25 -9.71 19.43
C LEU A 10 12.04 -11.03 19.30
N PRO A 11 11.35 -12.17 19.07
CA PRO A 11 11.99 -13.46 18.84
C PRO A 11 12.92 -13.43 17.63
N GLN A 12 14.00 -14.21 17.68
CA GLN A 12 14.91 -14.36 16.55
C GLN A 12 14.42 -15.41 15.55
N VAL A 13 14.70 -15.17 14.26
CA VAL A 13 14.43 -16.11 13.17
C VAL A 13 15.58 -17.12 13.10
N GLY A 14 15.39 -18.29 13.68
CA GLY A 14 16.38 -19.37 13.67
C GLY A 14 17.76 -18.88 14.12
N HIS A 15 18.78 -19.07 13.28
CA HIS A 15 20.15 -18.67 13.54
C HIS A 15 20.60 -17.40 12.79
N SER A 16 19.72 -16.73 12.04
CA SER A 16 20.10 -15.54 11.26
C SER A 16 20.35 -14.31 12.14
N GLY A 17 19.84 -14.31 13.38
CA GLY A 17 19.90 -13.19 14.29
C GLY A 17 18.89 -12.07 13.96
N GLU A 18 18.16 -12.19 12.85
CA GLU A 18 17.05 -11.32 12.50
C GLU A 18 15.90 -11.52 13.48
N ARG A 19 15.07 -10.49 13.67
CA ARG A 19 13.94 -10.55 14.60
C ARG A 19 12.61 -10.49 13.87
N GLN A 20 11.62 -11.23 14.36
CA GLN A 20 10.30 -11.36 13.73
C GLN A 20 9.16 -10.90 14.63
N ALA A 21 8.06 -10.46 14.01
CA ALA A 21 6.85 -9.98 14.67
C ALA A 21 5.59 -10.80 14.33
N TRP A 22 5.75 -12.05 13.87
CA TRP A 22 4.69 -12.93 13.36
C TRP A 22 3.53 -13.14 14.33
N GLU A 23 3.83 -13.22 15.63
CA GLU A 23 2.84 -13.50 16.67
C GLU A 23 2.44 -12.23 17.47
N VAL A 24 2.97 -11.05 17.13
CA VAL A 24 2.74 -9.80 17.89
C VAL A 24 1.27 -9.40 17.89
N PHE A 25 0.56 -9.68 16.80
CA PHE A 25 -0.87 -9.40 16.64
C PHE A 25 -1.75 -10.65 16.80
N GLY A 26 -1.16 -11.77 17.24
CA GLY A 26 -1.82 -13.06 17.41
C GLY A 26 -1.55 -14.03 16.27
N ALA A 27 -1.61 -15.33 16.59
CA ALA A 27 -1.40 -16.41 15.64
C ALA A 27 -2.37 -16.32 14.46
N GLY A 28 -1.83 -16.38 13.25
CA GLY A 28 -2.61 -16.32 12.01
C GLY A 28 -3.00 -14.92 11.56
N ASP A 29 -2.52 -13.86 12.22
CA ASP A 29 -2.68 -12.49 11.71
C ASP A 29 -2.08 -12.33 10.31
N GLN A 30 -2.79 -11.59 9.45
CA GLN A 30 -2.39 -11.31 8.07
C GLN A 30 -2.28 -9.81 7.77
N LEU A 31 -2.49 -8.96 8.78
CA LEU A 31 -2.51 -7.50 8.61
C LEU A 31 -1.24 -6.84 9.14
N GLY A 32 -0.54 -7.47 10.09
CA GLY A 32 0.67 -6.95 10.71
C GLY A 32 0.43 -5.56 11.29
N THR A 33 1.27 -4.60 10.90
CA THR A 33 1.21 -3.23 11.43
C THR A 33 -0.03 -2.44 10.98
N VAL A 34 -0.82 -2.93 10.01
CA VAL A 34 -2.11 -2.33 9.66
C VAL A 34 -3.09 -2.40 10.85
N ASN A 35 -2.95 -3.38 11.74
CA ASN A 35 -3.71 -3.48 13.00
C ASN A 35 -3.51 -2.26 13.93
N LEU A 36 -2.49 -1.44 13.68
CA LEU A 36 -2.25 -0.20 14.43
C LEU A 36 -3.20 0.93 14.04
N LEU A 37 -3.96 0.81 12.95
CA LEU A 37 -4.93 1.80 12.49
C LEU A 37 -6.30 1.59 13.17
N THR A 38 -6.42 1.96 14.44
CA THR A 38 -7.68 1.81 15.19
C THR A 38 -8.67 2.94 14.93
N SER A 39 -9.95 2.70 15.24
CA SER A 39 -11.03 3.69 15.17
C SER A 39 -10.69 4.99 15.91
N GLU A 40 -10.07 4.89 17.08
CA GLU A 40 -9.70 6.05 17.90
C GLU A 40 -8.61 6.87 17.22
N ARG A 41 -7.60 6.21 16.62
CA ARG A 41 -6.54 6.90 15.87
C ARG A 41 -7.07 7.55 14.61
N VAL A 42 -7.98 6.88 13.90
CA VAL A 42 -8.67 7.46 12.72
C VAL A 42 -9.47 8.70 13.13
N LYS A 43 -10.23 8.62 14.24
CA LYS A 43 -10.99 9.77 14.76
C LYS A 43 -10.08 10.93 15.16
N GLN A 44 -8.97 10.65 15.83
CA GLN A 44 -7.96 11.67 16.19
C GLN A 44 -7.35 12.33 14.94
N ALA A 45 -7.00 11.53 13.93
CA ALA A 45 -6.45 12.02 12.66
C ALA A 45 -7.46 12.90 11.91
N ALA A 46 -8.74 12.53 11.88
CA ALA A 46 -9.80 13.36 11.31
C ALA A 46 -9.88 14.74 12.00
N GLY A 47 -9.62 14.80 13.31
CA GLY A 47 -9.50 16.04 14.07
C GLY A 47 -8.36 16.96 13.64
N LEU A 48 -7.38 16.49 12.85
CA LEU A 48 -6.30 17.33 12.32
C LEU A 48 -6.75 18.20 11.13
N VAL A 49 -7.88 17.89 10.50
CA VAL A 49 -8.41 18.67 9.38
C VAL A 49 -8.94 20.00 9.89
N ARG A 50 -8.24 21.10 9.59
CA ARG A 50 -8.63 22.47 10.00
C ARG A 50 -9.03 23.38 8.84
N THR A 51 -8.35 23.26 7.71
CA THR A 51 -8.50 24.20 6.57
C THR A 51 -9.21 23.59 5.37
N GLY A 52 -9.45 22.27 5.36
CA GLY A 52 -10.01 21.56 4.21
C GLY A 52 -9.07 21.48 2.99
N ARG A 53 -7.81 21.92 3.09
CA ARG A 53 -6.84 21.80 1.99
C ARG A 53 -6.49 20.34 1.75
N VAL A 54 -6.56 19.93 0.48
CA VAL A 54 -6.19 18.59 0.01
C VAL A 54 -4.93 18.68 -0.84
N ILE A 55 -3.98 17.78 -0.61
CA ILE A 55 -2.72 17.67 -1.37
C ILE A 55 -2.66 16.26 -1.95
N ASN A 56 -2.53 16.15 -3.26
CA ASN A 56 -2.38 14.87 -3.94
C ASN A 56 -0.95 14.33 -3.76
N LEU A 57 -0.83 13.07 -3.33
CA LEU A 57 0.44 12.35 -3.18
C LEU A 57 0.67 11.30 -4.27
N ASN A 58 -0.26 11.20 -5.24
CA ASN A 58 -0.17 10.27 -6.34
C ASN A 58 0.65 10.85 -7.49
N LEU A 59 1.52 10.02 -8.06
CA LEU A 59 2.12 10.25 -9.36
C LEU A 59 1.05 10.12 -10.45
N PRO A 60 1.20 10.82 -11.59
CA PRO A 60 0.47 10.51 -12.80
C PRO A 60 0.66 9.03 -13.17
N LEU A 61 -0.40 8.35 -13.59
CA LEU A 61 -0.32 6.92 -13.92
C LEU A 61 0.63 6.64 -15.09
N ASN A 62 0.88 7.64 -15.94
CA ASN A 62 1.77 7.54 -17.10
C ASN A 62 3.22 7.87 -16.74
N PHE A 63 3.56 7.92 -15.46
CA PHE A 63 4.88 8.28 -14.97
C PHE A 63 5.30 7.43 -13.76
N PRO A 64 6.49 6.78 -13.80
CA PRO A 64 7.39 6.64 -14.93
C PRO A 64 6.89 5.61 -15.97
N ILE A 65 7.19 5.82 -17.25
CA ILE A 65 6.68 4.99 -18.37
C ILE A 65 7.23 3.56 -18.35
N THR A 66 8.43 3.37 -17.78
CA THR A 66 9.08 2.07 -17.65
C THR A 66 9.57 1.88 -16.23
N LEU A 67 9.22 0.73 -15.66
CA LEU A 67 9.62 0.34 -14.31
C LEU A 67 10.45 -0.94 -14.33
N TYR A 68 11.39 -1.04 -13.38
CA TYR A 68 12.26 -2.20 -13.18
C TYR A 68 13.01 -2.62 -14.45
N GLY A 69 13.70 -1.71 -15.13
CA GLY A 69 14.52 -2.07 -16.30
C GLY A 69 13.74 -2.49 -17.56
N GLY A 70 12.43 -2.18 -17.62
CA GLY A 70 11.61 -2.40 -18.82
C GLY A 70 10.73 -3.64 -18.80
N PHE A 71 10.79 -4.47 -17.75
CA PHE A 71 9.92 -5.65 -17.61
C PHE A 71 8.44 -5.30 -17.37
N ARG A 72 8.17 -4.07 -16.95
CA ARG A 72 6.82 -3.57 -16.73
C ARG A 72 6.56 -2.40 -17.67
N THR A 73 5.68 -2.64 -18.63
CA THR A 73 5.19 -1.61 -19.54
C THR A 73 4.12 -0.77 -18.83
N GLY A 74 4.04 0.51 -19.19
CA GLY A 74 2.99 1.40 -18.70
C GLY A 74 1.59 0.86 -19.04
N TYR A 75 0.60 1.37 -18.30
CA TYR A 75 -0.79 1.09 -18.59
C TYR A 75 -1.18 1.59 -19.99
N ARG A 76 -2.20 0.98 -20.55
CA ARG A 76 -2.81 1.42 -21.81
C ARG A 76 -4.20 1.96 -21.48
N HIS A 77 -4.54 3.06 -22.13
CA HIS A 77 -5.81 3.77 -21.93
C HIS A 77 -6.64 3.60 -23.19
N HIS A 78 -7.80 2.99 -23.06
CA HIS A 78 -8.75 2.79 -24.15
C HIS A 78 -9.90 3.75 -23.97
N ILE A 79 -10.20 4.51 -25.02
CA ILE A 79 -11.33 5.44 -25.05
C ILE A 79 -12.29 4.92 -26.10
N GLU A 80 -13.51 4.60 -25.69
CA GLU A 80 -14.58 4.14 -26.55
C GLU A 80 -15.55 5.29 -26.83
N VAL A 81 -15.90 5.48 -28.09
CA VAL A 81 -16.85 6.52 -28.50
C VAL A 81 -17.97 5.87 -29.30
N ASN A 82 -19.21 6.08 -28.86
CA ASN A 82 -20.41 5.59 -29.53
C ASN A 82 -21.46 6.70 -29.66
N ARG A 83 -22.59 6.39 -30.31
CA ARG A 83 -23.66 7.38 -30.57
C ARG A 83 -24.27 7.97 -29.28
N GLY A 84 -24.20 7.26 -28.17
CA GLY A 84 -24.75 7.66 -26.87
C GLY A 84 -23.75 8.29 -25.89
N GLY A 85 -22.45 8.26 -26.19
CA GLY A 85 -21.45 8.86 -25.30
C GLY A 85 -20.01 8.40 -25.54
N ARG A 86 -19.14 8.77 -24.61
CA ARG A 86 -17.74 8.35 -24.52
C ARG A 86 -17.53 7.65 -23.17
N ASP A 87 -16.87 6.51 -23.19
CA ASP A 87 -16.46 5.74 -22.01
C ASP A 87 -14.97 5.40 -22.13
N ASP A 88 -14.33 4.96 -21.05
CA ASP A 88 -12.92 4.60 -21.05
C ASP A 88 -12.53 3.55 -20.01
N TYR A 89 -11.45 2.82 -20.28
CA TYR A 89 -10.86 1.88 -19.33
C TYR A 89 -9.34 1.77 -19.47
N VAL A 90 -8.71 1.23 -18.43
CA VAL A 90 -7.26 1.01 -18.36
C VAL A 90 -6.96 -0.48 -18.30
N ASP A 91 -6.04 -0.95 -19.15
CA ASP A 91 -5.46 -2.30 -19.14
C ASP A 91 -3.94 -2.25 -18.89
N ASN A 92 -3.35 -3.43 -18.65
CA ASN A 92 -1.91 -3.60 -18.46
C ASN A 92 -1.31 -2.71 -17.33
N PHE A 93 -2.10 -2.39 -16.31
CA PHE A 93 -1.62 -1.62 -15.18
C PHE A 93 -0.86 -2.51 -14.20
N ALA A 94 0.46 -2.31 -14.11
CA ALA A 94 1.26 -2.95 -13.08
C ALA A 94 0.92 -2.36 -11.71
N MET A 95 0.55 -3.19 -10.74
CA MET A 95 0.18 -2.72 -9.38
C MET A 95 1.35 -2.10 -8.59
N GLN A 96 2.58 -2.29 -9.06
CA GLN A 96 3.78 -1.60 -8.55
C GLN A 96 4.26 -0.53 -9.57
N GLY A 97 3.29 0.08 -10.26
CA GLY A 97 3.45 0.85 -11.50
C GLY A 97 3.53 2.37 -11.32
N SER A 98 3.21 2.87 -10.13
CA SER A 98 3.04 4.29 -9.82
C SER A 98 3.04 4.44 -8.29
N SER A 99 2.51 5.53 -7.73
CA SER A 99 2.27 5.63 -6.28
C SER A 99 1.50 4.40 -5.79
N GLN A 100 2.08 3.65 -4.86
CA GLN A 100 1.65 2.29 -4.53
C GLN A 100 1.79 1.97 -3.05
N TRP A 101 1.14 0.87 -2.65
CA TRP A 101 1.44 0.12 -1.44
C TRP A 101 1.86 -1.30 -1.83
N ASP A 102 2.97 -1.76 -1.28
CA ASP A 102 3.37 -3.17 -1.39
C ASP A 102 2.75 -3.95 -0.24
N SER A 103 1.96 -4.98 -0.58
CA SER A 103 1.36 -5.85 0.43
C SER A 103 2.42 -6.73 1.09
N LEU A 104 2.09 -7.34 2.23
CA LEU A 104 2.98 -8.29 2.93
C LEU A 104 3.36 -9.52 2.07
N ARG A 105 2.67 -9.74 0.94
CA ARG A 105 2.92 -10.81 -0.01
C ARG A 105 3.69 -10.37 -1.26
N HIS A 106 4.14 -9.10 -1.31
CA HIS A 106 4.88 -8.60 -2.46
C HIS A 106 6.22 -9.33 -2.66
N ILE A 107 6.90 -9.62 -1.56
CA ILE A 107 8.17 -10.34 -1.52
C ILE A 107 7.99 -11.60 -0.67
N ARG A 108 8.69 -12.67 -1.04
CA ARG A 108 8.61 -13.99 -0.40
C ARG A 108 9.83 -14.26 0.46
#